data_AF-A0A2G6E139-F1
#
_entry.id   AF-A0A2G6E139-F1
#
_cell.length_a   1.000
_cell.length_b   1.000
_cell.length_c   1.000
_cell.angle_alpha   90.00
_cell.angle_beta   90.00
_cell.angle_gamma   90.00
#
_symmetry.space_group_name_H-M   'P 1'
#
loop_
_entity.id
_entity.type
_entity.pdbx_description
1 polymer ?
#
loop_
_entity_poly.entity_id
_entity_poly.type
_entity_poly.pdbx_seq_one_letter_code
_entity_poly.pdbx_strand_id
1 'polypeptide(L)'
;MPQTQTINVNGVNSKFYFQNWSATNATLKYPNSLETPVVFTNANAAVKANYKGTHLSNKANAFKHNGQRKIVRTPNGHLHMVYESMGKVWYEISKDNGATWELTGTLNN
;
A
#
# COMPACT_ATOMS: atom_id res chain seq x y z
N MET A 1 -1.15 -7.23 -13.51
CA MET A 1 -0.64 -7.38 -12.13
C MET A 1 -0.33 -5.98 -11.60
N PRO A 2 -0.55 -5.66 -10.31
CA PRO A 2 -0.23 -4.35 -9.78
C PRO A 2 1.27 -4.08 -9.91
N GLN A 3 1.64 -2.85 -10.28
CA GLN A 3 3.05 -2.46 -10.32
C GLN A 3 3.60 -2.38 -8.89
N THR A 4 4.73 -3.04 -8.66
CA THR A 4 5.38 -3.09 -7.35
C THR A 4 6.83 -2.64 -7.42
N GLN A 5 7.29 -2.04 -6.32
CA GLN A 5 8.69 -1.71 -6.10
C GLN A 5 9.12 -2.14 -4.69
N THR A 6 10.38 -2.54 -4.51
CA THR A 6 10.94 -2.82 -3.19
C THR A 6 11.71 -1.60 -2.71
N ILE A 7 11.37 -1.09 -1.53
CA ILE A 7 12.03 0.06 -0.92
C ILE A 7 12.50 -0.32 0.48
N ASN A 8 13.74 0.06 0.81
CA ASN A 8 14.25 -0.07 2.17
C ASN A 8 13.69 1.06 3.04
N VAL A 9 12.96 0.70 4.09
CA VAL A 9 12.42 1.64 5.09
C VAL A 9 13.05 1.28 6.43
N ASN A 10 13.93 2.14 6.93
CA ASN A 10 14.61 1.96 8.22
C ASN A 10 15.31 0.59 8.37
N GLY A 11 15.99 0.12 7.33
CA GLY A 11 16.70 -1.16 7.33
C GLY A 11 15.84 -2.36 6.93
N VAL A 12 14.53 -2.19 6.73
CA VAL A 12 13.62 -3.27 6.32
C VAL A 12 13.17 -3.08 4.87
N ASN A 13 13.43 -4.08 4.03
CA ASN A 13 12.91 -4.10 2.66
C ASN A 13 11.39 -4.38 2.68
N SER A 14 10.61 -3.40 2.23
CA SER A 14 9.15 -3.51 2.13
C SER A 14 8.72 -3.45 0.67
N LYS A 15 7.69 -4.21 0.31
CA LYS A 15 7.11 -4.17 -1.04
C LYS A 15 6.05 -3.07 -1.09
N PHE A 16 6.12 -2.22 -2.10
CA PHE A 16 5.22 -1.09 -2.31
C PHE A 16 4.37 -1.31 -3.54
N TYR A 17 3.09 -1.02 -3.42
CA TYR A 17 2.07 -1.20 -4.45
C TYR A 17 1.56 0.15 -4.92
N PHE A 18 1.62 0.40 -6.22
CA PHE A 18 1.04 1.62 -6.80
C PHE A 18 -0.44 1.73 -6.45
N GLN A 19 -0.87 2.92 -6.05
CA GLN A 19 -2.26 3.21 -5.68
C GLN A 19 -2.93 4.11 -6.72
N ASN A 20 -2.35 5.30 -6.93
CA ASN A 20 -2.83 6.29 -7.88
C ASN A 20 -1.78 7.37 -8.11
N TRP A 21 -2.07 8.24 -9.07
CA TRP A 21 -1.41 9.50 -9.31
C TRP A 21 -2.18 10.64 -8.62
N SER A 22 -1.45 11.60 -8.08
CA SER A 22 -2.00 12.88 -7.60
C SER A 22 -1.21 14.03 -8.20
N ALA A 23 -1.86 15.18 -8.37
CA ALA A 23 -1.26 16.33 -9.02
C ALA A 23 -1.64 17.66 -8.36
N THR A 24 -0.73 18.61 -8.47
CA THR A 24 -0.95 20.04 -8.19
C THR A 24 -0.54 20.81 -9.43
N ASN A 25 -1.38 21.73 -9.91
CA ASN A 25 -1.18 22.51 -11.14
C ASN A 25 -0.96 21.65 -12.40
N ALA A 26 -1.49 20.43 -12.42
CA ALA A 26 -1.51 19.55 -13.57
C ALA A 26 -2.79 18.69 -13.58
N THR A 27 -3.24 18.32 -14.77
CA THR A 27 -4.42 17.49 -14.98
C THR A 27 -3.99 16.06 -15.35
N LEU A 28 -4.65 15.08 -14.74
CA LEU A 28 -4.42 13.65 -14.94
C LEU A 28 -5.62 13.04 -15.67
N LYS A 29 -5.40 12.35 -16.79
CA LYS A 29 -6.49 11.72 -17.55
C LYS A 29 -7.03 10.46 -16.86
N TYR A 30 -6.12 9.62 -16.36
CA TYR A 30 -6.43 8.33 -15.75
C TYR A 30 -5.66 8.17 -14.43
N PRO A 31 -6.05 8.88 -13.36
CA PRO A 31 -5.26 8.93 -12.13
C PRO A 31 -5.07 7.57 -11.44
N ASN A 32 -5.90 6.56 -11.71
CA ASN A 32 -5.78 5.23 -11.11
C ASN A 32 -5.11 4.18 -12.03
N SER A 33 -4.67 4.57 -13.23
CA SER A 33 -3.97 3.69 -14.15
C SER A 33 -2.47 3.66 -13.85
N LEU A 34 -1.79 2.56 -14.20
CA LEU A 34 -0.33 2.44 -14.06
C LEU A 34 0.43 3.54 -14.81
N GLU A 35 -0.15 3.99 -15.93
CA GLU A 35 0.34 5.11 -16.72
C GLU A 35 -0.83 6.04 -17.04
N THR A 36 -0.57 7.35 -17.08
CA THR A 36 -1.57 8.36 -17.43
C THR A 36 -0.94 9.51 -18.22
N PRO A 37 -1.62 10.03 -19.25
CA PRO A 37 -1.30 11.35 -19.78
C PRO A 37 -1.39 12.42 -18.70
N VAL A 38 -0.49 13.40 -18.79
CA VAL A 38 -0.37 14.54 -17.89
C VAL A 38 -0.38 15.82 -18.71
N VAL A 39 -1.18 16.80 -18.28
CA VAL A 39 -1.14 18.17 -18.83
C VAL A 39 -0.74 19.12 -17.71
N PHE A 40 0.42 19.78 -17.84
CA PHE A 40 0.86 20.83 -16.92
C PHE A 40 0.12 22.13 -17.23
N THR A 41 -0.53 22.73 -16.23
CA THR A 41 -1.45 23.87 -16.44
C THR A 41 -0.88 25.18 -15.90
N ASN A 42 -0.01 25.14 -14.89
CA ASN A 42 0.64 26.31 -14.32
C ASN A 42 2.09 26.00 -13.88
N ALA A 43 2.85 27.04 -13.55
CA ALA A 43 4.16 26.91 -12.93
C ALA A 43 4.09 26.17 -11.58
N ASN A 44 5.22 25.63 -11.13
CA ASN A 44 5.35 24.84 -9.89
C ASN A 44 4.41 23.62 -9.85
N ALA A 45 4.13 23.03 -11.01
CA ALA A 45 3.35 21.82 -11.08
C ALA A 45 4.11 20.60 -10.57
N ALA A 46 3.39 19.74 -9.85
CA ALA A 46 3.93 18.52 -9.29
C ALA A 46 2.98 17.37 -9.58
N VAL A 47 3.53 16.27 -10.10
CA VAL A 47 2.81 14.99 -10.25
C VAL A 47 3.51 13.96 -9.38
N LYS A 48 2.74 13.23 -8.58
CA LYS A 48 3.24 12.27 -7.60
C LYS A 48 2.58 10.91 -7.84
N ALA A 49 3.39 9.87 -7.89
CA ALA A 49 2.92 8.49 -7.78
C ALA A 49 2.78 8.14 -6.29
N ASN A 50 1.57 7.73 -5.89
CA ASN A 50 1.28 7.32 -4.52
C ASN A 50 1.37 5.80 -4.41
N TYR A 51 2.09 5.33 -3.38
CA TYR A 51 2.30 3.90 -3.14
C TYR A 51 1.89 3.52 -1.72
N LYS A 52 1.47 2.27 -1.55
CA LYS A 52 1.24 1.63 -0.25
C LYS A 52 2.27 0.53 -0.02
N GLY A 53 3.08 0.67 1.03
CA GLY A 53 4.00 -0.38 1.47
C GLY A 53 3.32 -1.45 2.33
N THR A 54 3.72 -2.71 2.18
CA THR A 54 3.31 -3.82 3.08
C THR A 54 3.75 -3.54 4.50
N HIS A 55 2.94 -3.91 5.50
CA HIS A 55 3.24 -3.76 6.93
C HIS A 55 3.42 -2.32 7.44
N LEU A 56 3.13 -1.30 6.62
CA LEU A 56 3.31 0.11 6.99
C LEU A 56 1.96 0.77 7.30
N SER A 57 1.83 1.34 8.49
CA SER A 57 0.65 2.10 8.90
C SER A 57 1.00 3.50 9.38
N ASN A 58 0.18 4.48 9.02
CA ASN A 58 0.22 5.83 9.61
C ASN A 58 -0.64 5.95 10.88
N LYS A 59 -1.22 4.84 11.36
CA LYS A 59 -2.00 4.77 12.60
C LYS A 59 -1.15 4.13 13.68
N ALA A 60 -0.78 4.91 14.69
CA ALA A 60 0.08 4.46 15.77
C ALA A 60 -0.42 3.18 16.46
N ASN A 61 -1.74 3.00 16.55
CA ASN A 61 -2.34 1.85 17.23
C ASN A 61 -2.47 0.59 16.34
N ALA A 62 -2.17 0.66 15.03
CA ALA A 62 -2.33 -0.47 14.12
C ALA A 62 -1.45 -1.69 14.52
N PHE A 63 -0.24 -1.43 15.02
CA PHE A 63 0.70 -2.48 15.43
C PHE A 63 1.09 -2.45 16.92
N LYS A 64 0.67 -1.43 17.68
CA LYS A 64 1.17 -1.13 19.04
C LYS A 64 0.92 -2.18 20.11
N HIS A 65 -0.25 -2.84 20.08
CA HIS A 65 -0.65 -3.73 21.18
C HIS A 65 -0.31 -5.18 20.89
N ASN A 66 0.71 -5.72 21.56
CA ASN A 66 1.20 -7.09 21.37
C ASN A 66 0.17 -8.19 21.73
N GLY A 67 -0.90 -7.85 22.46
CA GLY A 67 -1.96 -8.80 22.84
C GLY A 67 -3.03 -9.05 21.76
N GLN A 68 -3.06 -8.26 20.68
CA GLN A 68 -4.03 -8.46 19.60
C GLN A 68 -3.39 -9.29 18.48
N ARG A 69 -4.03 -10.41 18.12
CA ARG A 69 -3.68 -11.20 16.94
C ARG A 69 -3.91 -10.34 15.71
N LYS A 70 -2.84 -10.01 15.01
CA LYS A 70 -2.87 -9.25 13.74
C LYS A 70 -2.77 -10.17 12.53
N ILE A 71 -2.31 -11.40 12.75
CA ILE A 71 -2.11 -12.42 11.73
C ILE A 71 -2.93 -13.65 12.09
N VAL A 72 -3.64 -14.22 11.13
CA VAL A 72 -4.29 -15.54 11.22
C VAL A 72 -3.74 -16.48 10.16
N ARG A 73 -3.73 -17.78 10.44
CA ARG A 73 -3.26 -18.81 9.51
C ARG A 73 -4.42 -19.70 9.09
N THR A 74 -4.55 -19.96 7.79
CA THR A 74 -5.50 -20.91 7.23
C THR A 74 -4.90 -22.32 7.12
N PRO A 75 -5.71 -23.39 6.99
CA PRO A 75 -5.22 -24.77 6.94
C PRO A 75 -4.21 -25.05 5.80
N ASN A 76 -4.30 -24.32 4.70
CA ASN A 76 -3.33 -24.38 3.60
C ASN A 76 -2.00 -23.63 3.89
N GLY A 77 -1.81 -23.15 5.12
CA GLY A 77 -0.57 -22.53 5.58
C GLY A 77 -0.45 -21.03 5.31
N HIS A 78 -1.37 -20.42 4.56
CA HIS A 78 -1.31 -18.99 4.27
C HIS A 78 -1.50 -18.15 5.53
N LEU A 79 -0.78 -17.04 5.61
CA LEU A 79 -0.90 -16.04 6.65
C LEU A 79 -1.70 -14.86 6.14
N HIS A 80 -2.60 -14.34 6.95
CA HIS A 80 -3.53 -13.28 6.62
C HIS A 80 -3.39 -12.16 7.64
N MET A 81 -3.18 -10.93 7.19
CA MET A 81 -3.02 -9.77 8.07
C MET A 81 -3.97 -8.64 7.68
N VAL A 82 -4.60 -8.02 8.68
CA VAL A 82 -5.52 -6.90 8.50
C VAL A 82 -5.15 -5.77 9.45
N TYR A 83 -5.11 -4.53 8.95
CA TYR A 83 -4.78 -3.35 9.76
C TYR A 83 -5.32 -2.05 9.16
N GLU A 84 -5.53 -1.04 10.01
CA GLU A 84 -5.94 0.30 9.58
C GLU A 84 -4.73 1.10 9.09
N SER A 85 -4.86 1.79 7.96
CA SER A 85 -3.91 2.79 7.48
C SER A 85 -4.59 3.69 6.44
N MET A 86 -4.22 4.97 6.38
CA MET A 86 -4.69 5.93 5.37
C MET A 86 -6.23 6.03 5.28
N GLY A 87 -6.93 5.90 6.41
CA GLY A 87 -8.40 5.96 6.47
C GLY A 87 -9.12 4.72 5.92
N LYS A 88 -8.40 3.61 5.71
CA LYS A 88 -8.90 2.35 5.17
C LYS A 88 -8.42 1.16 6.00
N VAL A 89 -9.07 0.02 5.80
CA VAL A 89 -8.60 -1.28 6.27
C VAL A 89 -7.86 -1.98 5.13
N TRP A 90 -6.61 -2.36 5.34
CA TRP A 90 -5.77 -3.06 4.37
C TRP A 90 -5.70 -4.55 4.71
N TYR A 91 -5.68 -5.37 3.66
CA TYR A 91 -5.55 -6.82 3.79
C TYR A 91 -4.35 -7.33 2.98
N GLU A 92 -3.49 -8.07 3.66
CA GLU A 92 -2.28 -8.69 3.13
C GLU A 92 -2.29 -10.20 3.35
N ILE A 93 -1.76 -10.94 2.38
CA ILE A 93 -1.59 -12.40 2.47
C ILE A 93 -0.14 -12.79 2.23
N SER A 94 0.38 -13.75 2.99
CA SER A 94 1.62 -14.45 2.68
C SER A 94 1.32 -15.92 2.40
N LYS A 95 1.90 -16.43 1.33
CA LYS A 95 1.76 -17.84 0.89
C LYS A 95 3.01 -18.68 1.18
N ASP A 96 4.03 -18.07 1.75
CA ASP A 96 5.38 -18.61 1.95
C ASP A 96 5.85 -18.45 3.40
N ASN A 97 4.93 -18.68 4.34
CA ASN A 97 5.19 -18.65 5.78
C ASN A 97 5.74 -17.31 6.31
N GLY A 98 5.33 -16.20 5.70
CA GLY A 98 5.67 -14.85 6.14
C GLY A 98 6.90 -14.26 5.47
N ALA A 99 7.54 -14.96 4.53
CA ALA A 99 8.71 -14.47 3.82
C ALA A 99 8.36 -13.33 2.84
N THR A 100 7.25 -13.44 2.13
CA THR A 100 6.72 -12.39 1.27
C THR A 100 5.22 -12.17 1.49
N TRP A 101 4.80 -10.91 1.33
CA TRP A 101 3.42 -10.50 1.52
C TRP A 101 2.90 -9.83 0.25
N GLU A 102 1.64 -10.11 -0.05
CA GLU A 102 0.88 -9.56 -1.16
C GLU A 102 -0.26 -8.70 -0.64
N LEU A 103 -0.32 -7.44 -1.08
CA LEU A 103 -1.47 -6.58 -0.84
C LEU A 103 -2.62 -7.01 -1.75
N THR A 104 -3.73 -7.47 -1.16
CA THR A 104 -4.80 -8.13 -1.92
C THR A 104 -6.14 -7.38 -1.88
N GLY A 105 -6.30 -6.40 -1.01
CA GLY A 105 -7.49 -5.54 -1.02
C GLY A 105 -7.51 -4.44 0.03
N THR A 106 -8.48 -3.55 -0.14
CA THR A 106 -8.86 -2.51 0.84
C THR A 106 -10.35 -2.49 1.06
N LEU A 107 -10.78 -2.30 2.30
CA LEU A 107 -12.15 -1.95 2.64
C LEU A 107 -12.20 -0.47 3.04
N ASN A 108 -13.17 0.26 2.50
CA ASN A 108 -13.46 1.62 2.94
C ASN A 108 -14.21 1.53 4.27
N ASN A 109 -13.81 2.37 5.24
CA ASN A 109 -14.57 2.58 6.47
C ASN A 109 -15.75 3.53 6.22
#